data_AF-A0A9E1K699-F1
#
_entry.id   AF-A0A9E1K699-F1
#
_cell.length_a   1.000
_cell.length_b   1.000
_cell.length_c   1.000
_cell.angle_alpha   90.00
_cell.angle_beta   90.00
_cell.angle_gamma   90.00
#
_symmetry.space_group_name_H-M   'P 1'
#
loop_
_entity.id
_entity.type
_entity.pdbx_description
1 polymer ?
#
loop_
_entity_poly.entity_id
_entity_poly.type
_entity_poly.pdbx_seq_one_letter_code
_entity_poly.pdbx_strand_id
1 'polypeptide(L)'
;MSVVSIIGHKGGVGKTTLSINIAAAITKAIHSSNIDEPVCLLDLDLRLPTITEILNSHPQKTFFNLFELLANSTYQLDFLQNLYQILIPFKEYKTGAIAKENPRLLKSIAKYKNLNEELFNNAEFEFGDQIHELFLMRGEIERPSDLKRRNITQLFNRIDINKFKNTLRECEGSARADINDYISYIEEYGFSILGGEVPILGKKKHRQRINEPEFLALFIEFIQEVCEKFKHVILDTPAGGVNHLSSIMNSIDQILFVFDVSNTVAVKGSIDSIHTFMDYYEDFYENYKNGLLTGMDKTYVDRLIVSRGGKAVEQALETKKMCIVFNRSQKINEVIQSLDQLREYLDTLGKYEKYRDRIYLVGLIPNNKVINITNNRGSLFYGKDKKLSYRIDSIAKNIIDPNINCPTLANSNKEIISFLEKKSTLGFRKTYSRIASSLS
;
A
#
# COMPACT_ATOMS: atom_id res chain seq x y z
N MET A 1 -9.98 11.67 -3.50
CA MET A 1 -8.88 10.92 -2.88
C MET A 1 -8.08 10.30 -4.01
N SER A 2 -6.75 10.32 -3.97
CA SER A 2 -5.95 9.59 -4.96
C SER A 2 -4.73 8.94 -4.31
N VAL A 3 -4.66 7.62 -4.40
CA VAL A 3 -3.52 6.82 -3.99
C VAL A 3 -2.68 6.51 -5.23
N VAL A 4 -1.41 6.92 -5.18
CA VAL A 4 -0.48 6.87 -6.30
C VAL A 4 0.71 6.01 -5.93
N SER A 5 0.90 4.90 -6.61
CA SER A 5 2.04 4.01 -6.38
C SER A 5 3.16 4.28 -7.36
N ILE A 6 4.38 4.52 -6.87
CA ILE A 6 5.56 4.76 -7.70
C ILE A 6 6.40 3.49 -7.73
N ILE A 7 6.49 2.87 -8.92
CA ILE A 7 7.11 1.55 -9.13
C ILE A 7 8.31 1.68 -10.06
N GLY A 8 9.29 0.81 -9.89
CA GLY A 8 10.39 0.68 -10.83
C GLY A 8 11.10 -0.66 -10.66
N HIS A 9 11.72 -1.12 -11.75
CA HIS A 9 12.25 -2.47 -11.88
C HIS A 9 13.40 -2.80 -10.92
N LYS A 10 14.17 -1.79 -10.47
CA LYS A 10 15.34 -2.00 -9.60
C LYS A 10 15.56 -0.86 -8.62
N GLY A 11 16.49 -1.08 -7.69
CA GLY A 11 17.01 -0.05 -6.79
C GLY A 11 17.75 1.03 -7.57
N GLY A 12 17.65 2.28 -7.10
CA GLY A 12 18.41 3.38 -7.67
C GLY A 12 17.93 3.91 -9.03
N VAL A 13 16.73 3.56 -9.53
CA VAL A 13 16.13 4.19 -10.73
C VAL A 13 15.53 5.58 -10.48
N GLY A 14 15.54 6.04 -9.23
CA GLY A 14 15.04 7.36 -8.83
C GLY A 14 13.58 7.39 -8.33
N LYS A 15 13.02 6.25 -7.90
CA LYS A 15 11.65 6.16 -7.33
C LYS A 15 11.45 7.14 -6.19
N THR A 16 12.18 6.96 -5.10
CA THR A 16 12.16 7.81 -3.90
C THR A 16 12.36 9.29 -4.21
N THR A 17 13.34 9.61 -5.05
CA THR A 17 13.57 10.99 -5.48
C THR A 17 12.33 11.56 -6.18
N LEU A 18 11.69 10.82 -7.08
CA LEU A 18 10.46 11.27 -7.72
C LEU A 18 9.30 11.33 -6.74
N SER A 19 9.14 10.35 -5.86
CA SER A 19 8.08 10.29 -4.84
C SER A 19 8.07 11.55 -3.96
N ILE A 20 9.23 11.93 -3.43
CA ILE A 20 9.41 13.14 -2.61
C ILE A 20 9.09 14.42 -3.40
N ASN A 21 9.63 14.55 -4.62
CA ASN A 21 9.46 15.78 -5.39
C ASN A 21 8.01 15.91 -5.92
N ILE A 22 7.36 14.81 -6.30
CA ILE A 22 5.96 14.77 -6.69
C ILE A 22 5.06 15.13 -5.50
N ALA A 23 5.34 14.63 -4.29
CA ALA A 23 4.62 15.00 -3.08
C ALA A 23 4.61 16.52 -2.87
N ALA A 24 5.79 17.15 -2.89
CA ALA A 24 5.93 18.60 -2.76
C ALA A 24 5.15 19.38 -3.82
N ALA A 25 5.17 18.91 -5.08
CA ALA A 25 4.48 19.59 -6.17
C ALA A 25 2.95 19.41 -6.10
N ILE A 26 2.46 18.25 -5.69
CA ILE A 26 1.04 18.01 -5.44
C ILE A 26 0.57 18.91 -4.29
N THR A 27 1.33 18.95 -3.19
CA THR A 27 1.07 19.86 -2.06
C THR A 27 0.93 21.30 -2.53
N LYS A 28 1.91 21.82 -3.28
CA LYS A 28 1.88 23.19 -3.81
C LYS A 28 0.67 23.44 -4.72
N ALA A 29 0.30 22.47 -5.55
CA ALA A 29 -0.87 22.58 -6.42
C ALA A 29 -2.19 22.64 -5.61
N ILE A 30 -2.26 21.93 -4.49
CA ILE A 30 -3.47 21.79 -3.66
C ILE A 30 -3.58 22.85 -2.56
N HIS A 31 -2.48 23.41 -2.05
CA HIS A 31 -2.46 24.50 -1.05
C HIS A 31 -3.14 25.81 -1.50
N SER A 32 -3.69 25.85 -2.71
CA SER A 32 -4.72 26.83 -3.09
C SER A 32 -6.09 26.58 -2.42
N SER A 33 -6.24 25.51 -1.64
CA SER A 33 -7.45 25.12 -0.91
C SER A 33 -7.14 24.88 0.58
N ASN A 34 -7.79 25.63 1.47
CA ASN A 34 -7.67 25.57 2.94
C ASN A 34 -8.00 24.17 3.50
N ILE A 35 -7.05 23.23 3.49
CA ILE A 35 -7.22 21.87 4.04
C ILE A 35 -5.99 21.55 4.87
N ASP A 36 -6.21 21.10 6.11
CA ASP A 36 -5.17 20.51 6.97
C ASP A 36 -4.70 19.18 6.33
N GLU A 37 -3.41 19.07 6.05
CA GLU A 37 -2.70 17.86 5.59
C GLU A 37 -3.24 17.18 4.30
N PRO A 38 -3.10 17.79 3.10
CA PRO A 38 -3.65 17.20 1.87
C PRO A 38 -2.85 16.02 1.29
N VAL A 39 -1.59 15.82 1.68
CA VAL A 39 -0.68 14.86 1.03
C VAL A 39 0.12 14.07 2.07
N CYS A 40 0.13 12.75 1.93
CA CYS A 40 1.02 11.86 2.67
C CYS A 40 1.93 11.08 1.74
N LEU A 41 3.22 10.97 2.09
CA LEU A 41 4.19 10.13 1.43
C LEU A 41 4.50 8.91 2.32
N LEU A 42 4.24 7.72 1.79
CA LEU A 42 4.46 6.44 2.46
C LEU A 42 5.73 5.77 1.94
N ASP A 43 6.68 5.50 2.84
CA ASP A 43 7.89 4.74 2.51
C ASP A 43 7.66 3.24 2.69
N LEU A 44 7.22 2.56 1.64
CA LEU A 44 6.98 1.11 1.67
C LEU A 44 8.26 0.29 1.43
N ASP A 45 9.43 0.90 1.28
CA ASP A 45 10.69 0.16 1.30
C ASP A 45 11.06 -0.23 2.75
N LEU A 46 10.30 -1.18 3.29
CA LEU A 46 10.46 -1.71 4.65
C LEU A 46 11.85 -2.30 4.91
N ARG A 47 12.67 -2.50 3.86
CA ARG A 47 14.02 -3.07 3.98
C ARG A 47 15.12 -2.01 3.95
N LEU A 48 14.92 -0.91 3.27
CA LEU A 48 15.88 0.18 3.21
C LEU A 48 15.09 1.48 3.14
N PRO A 49 14.46 1.91 4.24
CA PRO A 49 13.69 3.14 4.23
C PRO A 49 14.66 4.30 3.98
N THR A 50 14.38 5.08 2.95
CA THR A 50 15.29 6.12 2.45
C THR A 50 14.68 7.51 2.56
N ILE A 51 13.36 7.63 2.71
CA ILE A 51 12.70 8.95 2.72
C ILE A 51 13.06 9.73 3.98
N THR A 52 13.04 9.09 5.16
CA THR A 52 13.38 9.74 6.43
C THR A 52 14.82 10.23 6.45
N GLU A 53 15.75 9.46 5.86
CA GLU A 53 17.16 9.85 5.72
C GLU A 53 17.32 11.01 4.74
N ILE A 54 16.72 10.91 3.55
CA ILE A 54 16.81 11.96 2.52
C ILE A 54 16.19 13.27 3.00
N LEU A 55 15.12 13.24 3.78
CA LEU A 55 14.47 14.47 4.27
C LEU A 55 14.95 14.90 5.66
N ASN A 56 15.91 14.18 6.25
CA ASN A 56 16.36 14.37 7.62
C ASN A 56 15.17 14.50 8.60
N SER A 57 14.18 13.62 8.44
CA SER A 57 12.96 13.59 9.25
C SER A 57 13.05 12.46 10.27
N HIS A 58 12.61 12.75 11.51
CA HIS A 58 12.69 11.82 12.63
C HIS A 58 11.29 11.54 13.19
N PRO A 59 10.54 10.60 12.58
CA PRO A 59 9.20 10.24 13.06
C PRO A 59 9.27 9.65 14.48
N GLN A 60 8.24 9.91 15.29
CA GLN A 60 8.17 9.43 16.69
C GLN A 60 8.04 7.90 16.76
N LYS A 61 7.23 7.32 15.87
CA LYS A 61 7.10 5.88 15.68
C LYS A 61 7.36 5.52 14.23
N THR A 62 8.03 4.39 14.01
CA THR A 62 8.27 3.84 12.68
C THR A 62 7.45 2.57 12.45
N PHE A 63 7.56 1.98 11.25
CA PHE A 63 6.98 0.67 11.00
C PHE A 63 7.53 -0.44 11.91
N PHE A 64 8.75 -0.28 12.45
CA PHE A 64 9.24 -1.16 13.50
C PHE A 64 8.30 -1.17 14.71
N ASN A 65 7.94 0.02 15.22
CA ASN A 65 7.02 0.14 16.36
C ASN A 65 5.64 -0.40 16.01
N LEU A 66 5.17 -0.19 14.77
CA LEU A 66 3.90 -0.73 14.31
C LEU A 66 3.92 -2.26 14.35
N PHE A 67 4.90 -2.92 13.72
CA PHE A 67 4.96 -4.38 13.70
C PHE A 67 5.15 -5.00 15.09
N GLU A 68 5.83 -4.32 16.03
CA GLU A 68 5.86 -4.75 17.44
C GLU A 68 4.47 -4.66 18.10
N LEU A 69 3.73 -3.56 17.87
CA LEU A 69 2.38 -3.39 18.38
C LEU A 69 1.41 -4.43 17.78
N LEU A 70 1.49 -4.64 16.46
CA LEU A 70 0.65 -5.60 15.74
C LEU A 70 0.85 -7.01 16.28
N ALA A 71 2.11 -7.44 16.47
CA ALA A 71 2.42 -8.79 16.90
C ALA A 71 2.12 -9.05 18.38
N ASN A 72 2.52 -8.10 19.25
CA ASN A 72 2.49 -8.31 20.69
C ASN A 72 1.20 -7.79 21.35
N SER A 73 0.33 -7.07 20.63
CA SER A 73 -0.91 -6.53 21.21
C SER A 73 -2.11 -6.70 20.29
N THR A 74 -2.08 -6.17 19.06
CA THR A 74 -3.24 -6.19 18.17
C THR A 74 -3.70 -7.61 17.85
N TYR A 75 -2.77 -8.45 17.40
CA TYR A 75 -3.06 -9.84 17.06
C TYR A 75 -3.49 -10.65 18.29
N GLN A 76 -2.82 -10.43 19.43
CA GLN A 76 -3.15 -11.16 20.67
C GLN A 76 -4.59 -10.84 21.11
N LEU A 77 -5.00 -9.56 21.06
CA LEU A 77 -6.36 -9.15 21.35
C LEU A 77 -7.36 -9.78 20.37
N ASP A 78 -7.10 -9.71 19.07
CA ASP A 78 -8.01 -10.26 18.05
C ASP A 78 -8.14 -11.78 18.16
N PHE A 79 -7.05 -12.46 18.50
CA PHE A 79 -7.04 -13.88 18.80
C PHE A 79 -7.88 -14.19 20.03
N LEU A 80 -7.69 -13.46 21.14
CA LEU A 80 -8.49 -13.62 22.35
C LEU A 80 -9.98 -13.36 22.11
N GLN A 81 -10.33 -12.36 21.31
CA GLN A 81 -11.72 -12.07 20.97
C GLN A 81 -12.35 -13.23 20.19
N ASN A 82 -11.62 -13.78 19.20
CA ASN A 82 -12.06 -14.95 18.45
C ASN A 82 -12.21 -16.18 19.37
N LEU A 83 -11.25 -16.41 20.25
CA LEU A 83 -11.29 -17.51 21.20
C LEU A 83 -12.45 -17.37 22.19
N TYR A 84 -12.69 -16.17 22.71
CA TYR A 84 -13.83 -15.88 23.58
C TYR A 84 -15.18 -16.16 22.89
N GLN A 85 -15.32 -15.77 21.62
CA GLN A 85 -16.50 -16.07 20.80
C GLN A 85 -16.69 -17.58 20.54
N ILE A 86 -15.61 -18.36 20.58
CA ILE A 86 -15.65 -19.83 20.47
C ILE A 86 -16.06 -20.46 21.82
N LEU A 87 -15.43 -20.01 22.91
CA LEU A 87 -15.58 -20.59 24.23
C LEU A 87 -17.00 -20.40 24.81
N ILE A 88 -17.68 -19.29 24.50
CA ILE A 88 -19.05 -19.04 24.98
C ILE A 88 -20.01 -20.14 24.50
N PRO A 89 -20.22 -20.39 23.18
CA PRO A 89 -21.10 -21.46 22.73
C PRO A 89 -20.68 -22.84 23.24
N PHE A 90 -19.37 -23.10 23.39
CA PHE A 90 -18.91 -24.38 23.94
C PHE A 90 -19.38 -24.55 25.38
N LYS A 91 -19.27 -23.52 26.22
CA LYS A 91 -19.72 -23.55 27.61
C LYS A 91 -21.24 -23.66 27.71
N GLU A 92 -21.99 -22.88 26.92
CA GLU A 92 -23.46 -22.94 26.85
C GLU A 92 -23.97 -24.34 26.45
N TYR A 93 -23.32 -24.98 25.48
CA TYR A 93 -23.69 -26.33 25.07
C TYR A 93 -23.43 -27.37 26.18
N LYS A 94 -22.31 -27.22 26.89
CA LYS A 94 -21.95 -28.11 28.01
C LYS A 94 -22.93 -27.99 29.17
N THR A 95 -23.42 -26.79 29.48
CA THR A 95 -24.45 -26.57 30.51
C THR A 95 -25.86 -26.94 30.05
N GLY A 96 -26.04 -27.27 28.76
CA GLY A 96 -27.34 -27.59 28.17
C GLY A 96 -28.18 -26.36 27.81
N ALA A 97 -27.62 -25.16 27.87
CA ALA A 97 -28.31 -23.91 27.51
C ALA A 97 -28.59 -23.80 25.99
N ILE A 98 -27.80 -24.48 25.15
CA ILE A 98 -28.04 -24.57 23.70
C ILE A 98 -27.99 -26.02 23.22
N ALA A 99 -28.74 -26.33 22.15
CA ALA A 99 -28.78 -27.65 21.52
C ALA A 99 -27.54 -27.92 20.65
N LYS A 100 -27.30 -29.20 20.31
CA LYS A 100 -26.14 -29.63 19.50
C LYS A 100 -26.21 -29.10 18.06
N GLU A 101 -27.41 -28.85 17.54
CA GLU A 101 -27.66 -28.31 16.21
C GLU A 101 -27.56 -26.78 16.14
N ASN A 102 -27.24 -26.11 17.25
CA ASN A 102 -27.21 -24.65 17.30
C ASN A 102 -26.19 -24.09 16.26
N PRO A 103 -26.62 -23.21 15.34
CA PRO A 103 -25.73 -22.69 14.30
C PRO A 103 -24.50 -21.95 14.83
N ARG A 104 -24.61 -21.24 15.97
CA ARG A 104 -23.45 -20.58 16.59
C ARG A 104 -22.44 -21.60 17.10
N LEU A 105 -22.90 -22.70 17.69
CA LEU A 105 -22.03 -23.78 18.16
C LEU A 105 -21.29 -24.44 16.99
N LEU A 106 -22.00 -24.80 15.93
CA LEU A 106 -21.41 -25.40 14.73
C LEU A 106 -20.38 -24.47 14.09
N LYS A 107 -20.70 -23.17 13.99
CA LYS A 107 -19.76 -22.14 13.51
C LYS A 107 -18.54 -22.01 14.43
N SER A 108 -18.70 -22.06 15.75
CA SER A 108 -17.59 -22.00 16.70
C SER A 108 -16.68 -23.22 16.60
N ILE A 109 -17.22 -24.43 16.38
CA ILE A 109 -16.40 -25.63 16.12
C ILE A 109 -15.59 -25.47 14.84
N ALA A 110 -16.24 -25.01 13.76
CA ALA A 110 -15.55 -24.78 12.49
C ALA A 110 -14.44 -23.71 12.62
N LYS A 111 -14.70 -22.61 13.33
CA LYS A 111 -13.69 -21.58 13.64
C LYS A 111 -12.54 -22.17 14.45
N TYR A 112 -12.84 -22.90 15.52
CA TYR A 112 -11.86 -23.49 16.43
C TYR A 112 -10.86 -24.42 15.71
N LYS A 113 -11.35 -25.24 14.78
CA LYS A 113 -10.50 -26.14 14.00
C LYS A 113 -9.49 -25.42 13.10
N ASN A 114 -9.81 -24.21 12.65
CA ASN A 114 -9.00 -23.42 11.72
C ASN A 114 -8.26 -22.25 12.39
N LEU A 115 -8.39 -22.09 13.71
CA LEU A 115 -7.75 -20.99 14.43
C LEU A 115 -6.24 -21.24 14.47
N ASN A 116 -5.41 -20.29 14.04
CA ASN A 116 -3.95 -20.44 14.03
C ASN A 116 -3.36 -20.00 15.39
N GLU A 117 -3.00 -20.95 16.25
CA GLU A 117 -2.43 -20.68 17.57
C GLU A 117 -0.91 -20.44 17.58
N GLU A 118 -0.21 -20.66 16.45
CA GLU A 118 1.27 -20.61 16.43
C GLU A 118 1.82 -19.23 16.81
N LEU A 119 1.09 -18.18 16.46
CA LEU A 119 1.46 -16.78 16.74
C LEU A 119 0.90 -16.25 18.07
N PHE A 120 0.09 -17.05 18.78
CA PHE A 120 -0.53 -16.65 20.04
C PHE A 120 0.42 -16.91 21.22
N ASN A 121 0.67 -15.88 22.03
CA ASN A 121 1.58 -16.00 23.17
C ASN A 121 0.85 -16.50 24.42
N ASN A 122 0.69 -17.81 24.54
CA ASN A 122 0.04 -18.41 25.72
C ASN A 122 0.67 -17.98 27.05
N ALA A 123 1.99 -17.80 27.11
CA ALA A 123 2.71 -17.52 28.34
C ALA A 123 2.41 -16.13 28.95
N GLU A 124 1.83 -15.21 28.17
CA GLU A 124 1.47 -13.87 28.66
C GLU A 124 0.16 -13.85 29.45
N PHE A 125 -0.63 -14.92 29.42
CA PHE A 125 -1.96 -14.94 30.03
C PHE A 125 -2.06 -15.99 31.13
N GLU A 126 -2.68 -15.63 32.25
CA GLU A 126 -2.89 -16.57 33.38
C GLU A 126 -3.66 -17.84 32.99
N PHE A 127 -4.52 -17.74 31.97
CA PHE A 127 -5.28 -18.86 31.43
C PHE A 127 -4.57 -19.60 30.28
N GLY A 128 -3.34 -19.20 29.95
CA GLY A 128 -2.59 -19.66 28.79
C GLY A 128 -2.39 -21.16 28.75
N ASP A 129 -2.08 -21.77 29.90
CA ASP A 129 -1.89 -23.22 30.00
C ASP A 129 -3.17 -23.98 29.65
N GLN A 130 -4.35 -23.50 30.09
CA GLN A 130 -5.61 -24.16 29.77
C GLN A 130 -5.97 -24.01 28.28
N ILE A 131 -5.58 -22.91 27.66
CA ILE A 131 -5.77 -22.71 26.21
C ILE A 131 -4.82 -23.56 25.40
N HIS A 132 -3.56 -23.65 25.81
CA HIS A 132 -2.61 -24.56 25.20
C HIS A 132 -3.09 -26.01 25.31
N GLU A 133 -3.55 -26.44 26.49
CA GLU A 133 -4.14 -27.77 26.70
C GLU A 133 -5.37 -28.00 25.81
N LEU A 134 -6.21 -26.97 25.62
CA LEU A 134 -7.37 -27.04 24.73
C LEU A 134 -6.93 -27.32 23.30
N PHE A 135 -5.93 -26.60 22.80
CA PHE A 135 -5.40 -26.80 21.44
C PHE A 135 -4.71 -28.15 21.26
N LEU A 136 -4.02 -28.68 22.27
CA LEU A 136 -3.50 -30.06 22.23
C LEU A 136 -4.62 -31.10 22.03
N MET A 137 -5.82 -30.81 22.56
CA MET A 137 -7.02 -31.64 22.38
C MET A 137 -7.82 -31.30 21.11
N ARG A 138 -7.35 -30.41 20.22
CA ARG A 138 -8.11 -29.96 19.03
C ARG A 138 -8.56 -31.12 18.15
N GLY A 139 -7.69 -32.12 17.93
CA GLY A 139 -8.02 -33.32 17.14
C GLY A 139 -9.11 -34.20 17.75
N GLU A 140 -9.42 -34.04 19.04
CA GLU A 140 -10.48 -34.79 19.71
C GLU A 140 -11.86 -34.12 19.59
N ILE A 141 -11.92 -32.87 19.14
CA ILE A 141 -13.15 -32.06 19.08
C ILE A 141 -13.60 -31.94 17.62
N GLU A 142 -14.28 -32.97 17.11
CA GLU A 142 -14.77 -32.97 15.74
C GLU A 142 -16.21 -32.50 15.62
N ARG A 143 -17.04 -32.80 16.63
CA ARG A 143 -18.48 -32.56 16.66
C ARG A 143 -18.93 -32.10 18.04
N PRO A 144 -20.10 -31.45 18.16
CA PRO A 144 -20.60 -30.92 19.44
C PRO A 144 -20.53 -31.91 20.61
N SER A 145 -20.89 -33.18 20.39
CA SER A 145 -20.87 -34.23 21.42
C SER A 145 -19.50 -34.44 22.07
N ASP A 146 -18.40 -34.19 21.34
CA ASP A 146 -17.04 -34.38 21.87
C ASP A 146 -16.72 -33.40 22.99
N LEU A 147 -17.35 -32.22 22.99
CA LEU A 147 -17.24 -31.25 24.07
C LEU A 147 -17.73 -31.82 25.42
N LYS A 148 -18.54 -32.87 25.44
CA LYS A 148 -19.01 -33.52 26.67
C LYS A 148 -18.11 -34.67 27.15
N ARG A 149 -17.02 -34.98 26.46
CA ARG A 149 -16.03 -35.96 26.94
C ARG A 149 -15.45 -35.51 28.29
N ARG A 150 -15.06 -36.48 29.12
CA ARG A 150 -14.66 -36.25 30.52
C ARG A 150 -13.44 -35.34 30.64
N ASN A 151 -12.38 -35.62 29.88
CA ASN A 151 -11.15 -34.82 29.82
C ASN A 151 -11.43 -33.36 29.43
N ILE A 152 -12.16 -33.14 28.33
CA ILE A 152 -12.53 -31.79 27.87
C ILE A 152 -13.43 -31.09 28.90
N THR A 153 -14.29 -31.82 29.60
CA THR A 153 -15.11 -31.25 30.68
C THR A 153 -14.30 -30.80 31.88
N GLN A 154 -13.30 -31.58 32.29
CA GLN A 154 -12.38 -31.17 33.35
C GLN A 154 -11.57 -29.93 32.96
N LEU A 155 -11.14 -29.82 31.70
CA LEU A 155 -10.47 -28.63 31.20
C LEU A 155 -11.37 -27.39 31.24
N PHE A 156 -12.58 -27.47 30.69
CA PHE A 156 -13.52 -26.34 30.66
C PHE A 156 -13.97 -25.86 32.05
N ASN A 157 -13.93 -26.73 33.07
CA ASN A 157 -14.17 -26.32 34.45
C ASN A 157 -13.03 -25.44 35.03
N ARG A 158 -11.81 -25.58 34.49
CA ARG A 158 -10.65 -24.74 34.84
C ARG A 158 -10.59 -23.44 34.02
N ILE A 159 -11.28 -23.37 32.88
CA ILE A 159 -11.35 -22.17 32.03
C ILE A 159 -12.34 -21.16 32.64
N ASP A 160 -11.80 -20.07 33.20
CA ASP A 160 -12.60 -18.97 33.73
C ASP A 160 -12.92 -17.91 32.65
N ILE A 161 -14.12 -17.99 32.09
CA ILE A 161 -14.62 -17.05 31.07
C ILE A 161 -14.68 -15.60 31.56
N ASN A 162 -14.85 -15.37 32.87
CA ASN A 162 -14.85 -14.00 33.40
C ASN A 162 -13.44 -13.41 33.38
N LYS A 163 -12.42 -14.21 33.67
CA LYS A 163 -11.01 -13.78 33.49
C LYS A 163 -10.73 -13.41 32.04
N PHE A 164 -11.12 -14.26 31.07
CA PHE A 164 -11.00 -13.92 29.64
C PHE A 164 -11.62 -12.56 29.31
N LYS A 165 -12.85 -12.33 29.78
CA LYS A 165 -13.57 -11.08 29.52
C LYS A 165 -12.86 -9.86 30.14
N ASN A 166 -12.29 -10.01 31.33
CA ASN A 166 -11.57 -8.93 31.99
C ASN A 166 -10.26 -8.61 31.26
N THR A 167 -9.47 -9.63 30.91
CA THR A 167 -8.25 -9.47 30.10
C THR A 167 -8.54 -8.80 28.76
N LEU A 168 -9.62 -9.20 28.07
CA LEU A 168 -10.04 -8.53 26.83
C LEU A 168 -10.26 -7.03 27.02
N ARG A 169 -10.96 -6.62 28.08
CA ARG A 169 -11.21 -5.20 28.39
C ARG A 169 -9.93 -4.44 28.73
N GLU A 170 -8.99 -5.08 29.42
CA GLU A 170 -7.70 -4.49 29.77
C GLU A 170 -6.83 -4.24 28.52
N CYS A 171 -6.84 -5.19 27.57
CA CYS A 171 -6.05 -5.09 26.34
C CYS A 171 -6.64 -4.13 25.28
N GLU A 172 -7.96 -3.88 25.28
CA GLU A 172 -8.63 -3.10 24.23
C GLU A 172 -8.07 -1.69 24.04
N GLY A 173 -7.74 -0.97 25.13
CA GLY A 173 -7.38 0.45 25.07
C GLY A 173 -6.04 0.77 24.42
N SER A 174 -5.11 -0.19 24.34
CA SER A 174 -3.74 0.02 23.83
C SER A 174 -3.37 -0.88 22.66
N ALA A 175 -4.27 -1.76 22.22
CA ALA A 175 -3.96 -2.77 21.20
C ALA A 175 -4.05 -2.26 19.76
N ARG A 176 -4.61 -1.07 19.54
CA ARG A 176 -4.77 -0.49 18.20
C ARG A 176 -3.83 0.71 18.03
N ALA A 177 -3.24 0.82 16.84
CA ALA A 177 -2.34 1.92 16.51
C ALA A 177 -3.16 3.22 16.36
N ASP A 178 -2.74 4.30 17.02
CA ASP A 178 -3.16 5.64 16.63
C ASP A 178 -2.30 6.09 15.46
N ILE A 179 -2.92 6.32 14.30
CA ILE A 179 -2.23 6.72 13.06
C ILE A 179 -1.43 8.01 13.27
N ASN A 180 -1.92 8.93 14.10
CA ASN A 180 -1.27 10.22 14.34
C ASN A 180 0.14 10.06 14.92
N ASP A 181 0.38 9.00 15.70
CA ASP A 181 1.70 8.73 16.29
C ASP A 181 2.76 8.34 15.24
N TYR A 182 2.34 7.91 14.05
CA TYR A 182 3.20 7.45 12.96
C TYR A 182 3.35 8.49 11.85
N ILE A 183 2.58 9.57 11.90
CA ILE A 183 2.60 10.66 10.92
C ILE A 183 3.61 11.70 11.37
N SER A 184 4.52 12.08 10.47
CA SER A 184 5.45 13.19 10.68
C SER A 184 5.22 14.26 9.62
N TYR A 185 4.68 15.41 10.02
CA TYR A 185 4.51 16.56 9.13
C TYR A 185 5.84 17.29 8.92
N ILE A 186 6.20 17.56 7.66
CA ILE A 186 7.42 18.31 7.33
C ILE A 186 7.03 19.71 6.88
N GLU A 187 7.14 20.68 7.80
CA GLU A 187 6.73 22.06 7.57
C GLU A 187 7.42 22.71 6.36
N GLU A 188 8.72 22.45 6.15
CA GLU A 188 9.48 22.97 5.01
C GLU A 188 8.84 22.62 3.65
N TYR A 189 8.22 21.44 3.55
CA TYR A 189 7.70 20.91 2.30
C TYR A 189 6.17 20.81 2.24
N GLY A 190 5.47 21.00 3.36
CA GLY A 190 4.01 21.06 3.44
C GLY A 190 3.29 19.73 3.29
N PHE A 191 3.98 18.60 3.44
CA PHE A 191 3.38 17.26 3.38
C PHE A 191 3.77 16.41 4.58
N SER A 192 2.95 15.40 4.84
CA SER A 192 3.20 14.40 5.85
C SER A 192 3.98 13.23 5.28
N ILE A 193 4.85 12.64 6.09
CA ILE A 193 5.47 11.35 5.81
C ILE A 193 4.99 10.32 6.80
N LEU A 194 4.93 9.07 6.36
CA LEU A 194 4.73 7.92 7.22
C LEU A 194 5.65 6.80 6.73
N GLY A 195 6.33 6.19 7.68
CA GLY A 195 7.40 5.22 7.41
C GLY A 195 8.75 5.74 7.88
N GLY A 196 9.68 4.81 8.11
CA GLY A 196 10.99 5.05 8.72
C GLY A 196 11.59 3.76 9.27
N GLU A 197 12.86 3.80 9.70
CA GLU A 197 13.71 2.65 10.03
C GLU A 197 12.96 1.42 10.56
N VAL A 198 13.01 0.35 9.77
CA VAL A 198 12.93 -1.01 10.28
C VAL A 198 14.39 -1.41 10.56
N PRO A 199 14.84 -1.51 11.82
CA PRO A 199 16.19 -1.96 12.12
C PRO A 199 16.36 -3.43 11.68
N ILE A 200 16.86 -3.62 10.45
CA ILE A 200 16.99 -4.93 9.81
C ILE A 200 18.28 -5.64 10.20
N LEU A 201 19.29 -4.86 10.61
CA LEU A 201 20.52 -5.38 11.19
C LEU A 201 20.24 -5.89 12.61
N GLY A 202 20.23 -7.21 12.77
CA GLY A 202 20.29 -7.88 14.08
C GLY A 202 19.01 -8.55 14.59
N LYS A 203 17.81 -8.28 14.04
CA LYS A 203 16.54 -8.83 14.58
C LYS A 203 15.87 -9.84 13.64
N LYS A 204 16.37 -11.09 13.62
CA LYS A 204 15.83 -12.20 12.79
C LYS A 204 14.31 -12.40 12.97
N LYS A 205 13.81 -12.26 14.20
CA LYS A 205 12.38 -12.38 14.54
C LYS A 205 11.51 -11.30 13.87
N HIS A 206 12.00 -10.08 13.75
CA HIS A 206 11.24 -8.99 13.15
C HIS A 206 11.06 -9.17 11.64
N ARG A 207 12.09 -9.71 10.96
CA ARG A 207 11.98 -10.11 9.55
C ARG A 207 10.99 -11.24 9.33
N GLN A 208 10.89 -12.19 10.26
CA GLN A 208 9.87 -13.24 10.19
C GLN A 208 8.48 -12.61 10.28
N ARG A 209 8.23 -11.76 11.29
CA ARG A 209 6.96 -11.05 11.50
C ARG A 209 6.47 -10.29 10.26
N ILE A 210 7.34 -9.54 9.57
CA ILE A 210 6.95 -8.80 8.35
C ILE A 210 6.43 -9.74 7.24
N ASN A 211 6.84 -11.01 7.22
CA ASN A 211 6.40 -11.96 6.21
C ASN A 211 5.25 -12.86 6.68
N GLU A 212 4.77 -12.71 7.92
CA GLU A 212 3.62 -13.48 8.41
C GLU A 212 2.31 -12.91 7.84
N PRO A 213 1.47 -13.74 7.18
CA PRO A 213 0.23 -13.27 6.54
C PRO A 213 -0.72 -12.53 7.50
N GLU A 214 -0.82 -12.97 8.75
CA GLU A 214 -1.69 -12.37 9.76
C GLU A 214 -1.25 -10.94 10.11
N PHE A 215 0.06 -10.69 10.23
CA PHE A 215 0.57 -9.35 10.50
C PHE A 215 0.54 -8.47 9.26
N LEU A 216 0.74 -9.03 8.07
CA LEU A 216 0.57 -8.32 6.81
C LEU A 216 -0.88 -7.84 6.63
N ALA A 217 -1.87 -8.67 6.96
CA ALA A 217 -3.28 -8.27 6.89
C ALA A 217 -3.59 -7.07 7.80
N LEU A 218 -3.10 -7.08 9.04
CA LEU A 218 -3.24 -5.95 9.98
C LEU A 218 -2.46 -4.71 9.53
N PHE A 219 -1.26 -4.90 8.95
CA PHE A 219 -0.49 -3.81 8.37
C PHE A 219 -1.25 -3.14 7.22
N ILE A 220 -1.86 -3.93 6.33
CA ILE A 220 -2.66 -3.42 5.21
C ILE A 220 -3.88 -2.65 5.71
N GLU A 221 -4.57 -3.12 6.77
CA GLU A 221 -5.65 -2.37 7.41
C GLU A 221 -5.17 -0.98 7.85
N PHE A 222 -4.04 -0.91 8.55
CA PHE A 222 -3.44 0.36 8.97
C PHE A 222 -3.14 1.28 7.78
N ILE A 223 -2.55 0.76 6.70
CA ILE A 223 -2.25 1.54 5.49
C ILE A 223 -3.54 2.05 4.83
N GLN A 224 -4.63 1.29 4.87
CA GLN A 224 -5.92 1.74 4.34
C GLN A 224 -6.47 2.91 5.14
N GLU A 225 -6.43 2.85 6.47
CA GLU A 225 -6.88 3.96 7.33
C GLU A 225 -6.06 5.24 7.05
N VAL A 226 -4.75 5.09 6.83
CA VAL A 226 -3.90 6.21 6.36
C VAL A 226 -4.40 6.75 5.02
N CYS A 227 -4.64 5.89 4.04
CA CYS A 227 -5.15 6.31 2.73
C CYS A 227 -6.47 7.07 2.82
N GLU A 228 -7.35 6.73 3.77
CA GLU A 228 -8.63 7.39 3.99
C GLU A 228 -8.50 8.75 4.71
N LYS A 229 -7.43 8.96 5.49
CA LYS A 229 -7.16 10.23 6.19
C LYS A 229 -6.71 11.34 5.23
N PHE A 230 -5.97 11.03 4.18
CA PHE A 230 -5.34 12.03 3.30
C PHE A 230 -6.02 12.16 1.94
N LYS A 231 -6.03 13.37 1.37
CA LYS A 231 -6.60 13.61 0.03
C LYS A 231 -5.76 12.94 -1.06
N HIS A 232 -4.44 12.95 -0.91
CA HIS A 232 -3.51 12.23 -1.78
C HIS A 232 -2.51 11.43 -0.95
N VAL A 233 -2.28 10.19 -1.35
CA VAL A 233 -1.22 9.36 -0.77
C VAL A 233 -0.29 8.90 -1.88
N ILE A 234 1.01 9.10 -1.68
CA ILE A 234 2.05 8.62 -2.59
C ILE A 234 2.73 7.44 -1.90
N LEU A 235 2.75 6.29 -2.56
CA LEU A 235 3.42 5.09 -2.09
C LEU A 235 4.77 4.98 -2.80
N ASP A 236 5.87 5.14 -2.06
CA ASP A 236 7.21 4.84 -2.54
C ASP A 236 7.49 3.36 -2.31
N THR A 237 7.69 2.61 -3.38
CA THR A 237 7.71 1.14 -3.32
C THR A 237 9.14 0.60 -3.34
N PRO A 238 9.40 -0.59 -2.77
CA PRO A 238 10.71 -1.22 -2.88
C PRO A 238 11.03 -1.62 -4.33
N ALA A 239 12.31 -1.90 -4.59
CA ALA A 239 12.74 -2.43 -5.88
C ALA A 239 12.00 -3.74 -6.23
N GLY A 240 11.50 -3.86 -7.46
CA GLY A 240 10.72 -5.04 -7.88
C GLY A 240 9.35 -5.16 -7.21
N GLY A 241 8.81 -4.05 -6.68
CA GLY A 241 7.65 -3.98 -5.78
C GLY A 241 6.31 -4.56 -6.27
N VAL A 242 6.24 -5.19 -7.44
CA VAL A 242 5.00 -5.83 -7.94
C VAL A 242 4.43 -6.81 -6.91
N ASN A 243 5.27 -7.64 -6.29
CA ASN A 243 4.84 -8.66 -5.33
C ASN A 243 4.41 -8.10 -3.97
N HIS A 244 4.85 -6.88 -3.62
CA HIS A 244 4.49 -6.22 -2.35
C HIS A 244 3.24 -5.34 -2.48
N LEU A 245 2.82 -5.04 -3.71
CA LEU A 245 1.66 -4.20 -4.01
C LEU A 245 0.39 -5.00 -4.28
N SER A 246 0.51 -6.30 -4.56
CA SER A 246 -0.58 -7.25 -4.73
C SER A 246 -1.73 -7.02 -3.75
N SER A 247 -1.40 -7.00 -2.47
CA SER A 247 -2.38 -6.93 -1.40
C SER A 247 -2.95 -5.53 -1.15
N ILE A 248 -2.32 -4.46 -1.64
CA ILE A 248 -2.86 -3.08 -1.60
C ILE A 248 -3.34 -2.59 -2.97
N MET A 249 -3.31 -3.45 -3.99
CA MET A 249 -3.66 -3.13 -5.38
C MET A 249 -5.03 -2.49 -5.49
N ASN A 250 -6.00 -2.99 -4.71
CA ASN A 250 -7.37 -2.48 -4.68
C ASN A 250 -7.49 -1.04 -4.17
N SER A 251 -6.49 -0.57 -3.40
CA SER A 251 -6.46 0.79 -2.85
C SER A 251 -5.69 1.77 -3.72
N ILE A 252 -4.97 1.31 -4.75
CA ILE A 252 -4.18 2.16 -5.65
C ILE A 252 -5.04 2.62 -6.83
N ASP A 253 -5.13 3.93 -7.04
CA ASP A 253 -5.87 4.51 -8.17
C ASP A 253 -4.98 4.67 -9.41
N GLN A 254 -3.71 5.04 -9.19
CA GLN A 254 -2.76 5.32 -10.25
C GLN A 254 -1.41 4.66 -9.96
N ILE A 255 -0.80 4.07 -10.99
CA ILE A 255 0.55 3.51 -10.93
C ILE A 255 1.46 4.34 -11.81
N LEU A 256 2.59 4.81 -11.26
CA LEU A 256 3.63 5.52 -11.99
C LEU A 256 4.88 4.63 -12.08
N PHE A 257 5.08 4.05 -13.26
CA PHE A 257 6.29 3.33 -13.61
C PHE A 257 7.42 4.32 -13.93
N VAL A 258 8.48 4.27 -13.12
CA VAL A 258 9.73 4.99 -13.35
C VAL A 258 10.55 4.22 -14.39
N PHE A 259 10.52 4.72 -15.62
CA PHE A 259 11.25 4.17 -16.75
C PHE A 259 12.65 4.77 -16.81
N ASP A 260 13.66 4.01 -16.39
CA ASP A 260 15.05 4.47 -16.49
C ASP A 260 15.57 4.26 -17.92
N VAL A 261 15.72 5.36 -18.66
CA VAL A 261 16.15 5.34 -20.07
C VAL A 261 17.66 5.55 -20.23
N SER A 262 18.44 5.51 -19.14
CA SER A 262 19.87 5.79 -19.17
C SER A 262 20.70 4.77 -19.97
N ASN A 263 20.20 3.55 -20.14
CA ASN A 263 20.85 2.49 -20.92
C ASN A 263 19.85 1.37 -21.27
N THR A 264 20.20 0.56 -22.27
CA THR A 264 19.35 -0.53 -22.78
C THR A 264 18.96 -1.57 -21.73
N VAL A 265 19.84 -1.89 -20.78
CA VAL A 265 19.52 -2.86 -19.71
C VAL A 265 18.44 -2.31 -18.78
N ALA A 266 18.54 -1.02 -18.43
CA ALA A 266 17.54 -0.34 -17.61
C ALA A 266 16.19 -0.19 -18.34
N VAL A 267 16.21 0.05 -19.65
CA VAL A 267 15.00 0.08 -20.48
C VAL A 267 14.32 -1.28 -20.47
N LYS A 268 15.05 -2.37 -20.76
CA LYS A 268 14.52 -3.73 -20.72
C LYS A 268 13.92 -4.09 -19.37
N GLY A 269 14.65 -3.84 -18.28
CA GLY A 269 14.12 -4.07 -16.93
C GLY A 269 12.85 -3.25 -16.65
N SER A 270 12.76 -2.02 -17.14
CA SER A 270 11.55 -1.22 -16.99
C SER A 270 10.37 -1.77 -17.79
N ILE A 271 10.59 -2.26 -19.01
CA ILE A 271 9.59 -2.98 -19.83
C ILE A 271 9.10 -4.23 -19.08
N ASP A 272 10.02 -5.05 -18.57
CA ASP A 272 9.68 -6.26 -17.81
C ASP A 272 8.82 -5.91 -16.59
N SER A 273 9.16 -4.83 -15.87
CA SER A 273 8.37 -4.39 -14.70
C SER A 273 6.94 -3.98 -15.05
N ILE A 274 6.71 -3.34 -16.21
CA ILE A 274 5.34 -3.03 -16.66
C ILE A 274 4.62 -4.32 -17.00
N HIS A 275 5.25 -5.18 -17.80
CA HIS A 275 4.65 -6.44 -18.22
C HIS A 275 4.27 -7.33 -17.02
N THR A 276 5.20 -7.59 -16.10
CA THR A 276 4.94 -8.39 -14.90
C THR A 276 3.81 -7.80 -14.06
N PHE A 277 3.78 -6.47 -13.90
CA PHE A 277 2.71 -5.83 -13.16
C PHE A 277 1.36 -5.98 -13.86
N MET A 278 1.31 -5.76 -15.18
CA MET A 278 0.08 -5.87 -15.95
C MET A 278 -0.47 -7.28 -15.95
N ASP A 279 0.38 -8.29 -16.13
CA ASP A 279 -0.04 -9.70 -16.08
C ASP A 279 -0.60 -10.06 -14.72
N TYR A 280 0.14 -9.75 -13.65
CA TYR A 280 -0.36 -9.96 -12.29
C TYR A 280 -1.70 -9.25 -12.05
N TYR A 281 -1.82 -8.01 -12.52
CA TYR A 281 -3.03 -7.20 -12.37
C TYR A 281 -4.24 -7.80 -13.13
N GLU A 282 -4.03 -8.26 -14.36
CA GLU A 282 -5.09 -8.89 -15.16
C GLU A 282 -5.53 -10.22 -14.53
N ASP A 283 -4.58 -11.08 -14.13
CA ASP A 283 -4.88 -12.34 -13.45
C ASP A 283 -5.66 -12.08 -12.15
N PHE A 284 -5.24 -11.07 -11.37
CA PHE A 284 -5.96 -10.67 -10.17
C PHE A 284 -7.39 -10.24 -10.48
N TYR A 285 -7.59 -9.40 -11.49
CA TYR A 285 -8.91 -8.88 -11.86
C TYR A 285 -9.83 -9.97 -12.40
N GLU A 286 -9.31 -10.90 -13.21
CA GLU A 286 -10.06 -12.07 -13.67
C GLU A 286 -10.45 -12.99 -12.51
N ASN A 287 -9.51 -13.26 -11.59
CA ASN A 287 -9.80 -14.05 -10.40
C ASN A 287 -10.83 -13.37 -9.49
N TYR A 288 -10.79 -12.04 -9.37
CA TYR A 288 -11.82 -11.26 -8.68
C TYR A 288 -13.20 -11.45 -9.33
N LYS A 289 -13.33 -11.24 -10.64
CA LYS A 289 -14.61 -11.37 -11.35
C LYS A 289 -15.20 -12.77 -11.26
N ASN A 290 -14.35 -13.79 -11.25
CA ASN A 290 -14.77 -15.18 -11.20
C ASN A 290 -14.94 -15.71 -9.76
N GLY A 291 -14.70 -14.89 -8.73
CA GLY A 291 -14.78 -15.32 -7.32
C GLY A 291 -13.68 -16.33 -6.92
N LEU A 292 -12.56 -16.34 -7.65
CA LEU A 292 -11.43 -17.26 -7.52
C LEU A 292 -10.27 -16.70 -6.71
N LEU A 293 -10.39 -15.49 -6.14
CA LEU A 293 -9.39 -14.97 -5.19
C LEU A 293 -9.23 -15.94 -4.01
N THR A 294 -8.00 -16.08 -3.52
CA THR A 294 -7.68 -16.91 -2.35
C THR A 294 -6.75 -16.18 -1.39
N GLY A 295 -6.54 -16.75 -0.19
CA GLY A 295 -5.58 -16.24 0.79
C GLY A 295 -5.86 -14.79 1.24
N MET A 296 -4.78 -14.00 1.33
CA MET A 296 -4.85 -12.59 1.75
C MET A 296 -5.62 -11.73 0.77
N ASP A 297 -5.50 -11.99 -0.53
CA ASP A 297 -6.17 -11.20 -1.57
C ASP A 297 -7.69 -11.28 -1.43
N LYS A 298 -8.24 -12.49 -1.23
CA LYS A 298 -9.67 -12.66 -0.92
C LYS A 298 -10.06 -11.97 0.37
N THR A 299 -9.32 -12.22 1.44
CA THR A 299 -9.62 -11.68 2.78
C THR A 299 -9.68 -10.16 2.76
N TYR A 300 -8.74 -9.53 2.05
CA TYR A 300 -8.68 -8.08 1.93
C TYR A 300 -9.80 -7.53 1.05
N VAL A 301 -10.04 -8.13 -0.12
CA VAL A 301 -11.13 -7.71 -1.01
C VAL A 301 -12.49 -7.83 -0.33
N ASP A 302 -12.76 -8.92 0.39
CA ASP A 302 -14.02 -9.10 1.13
C ASP A 302 -14.26 -7.95 2.13
N ARG A 303 -13.19 -7.49 2.80
CA ARG A 303 -13.26 -6.33 3.72
C ARG A 303 -13.51 -5.02 2.98
N LEU A 304 -12.89 -4.81 1.82
CA LEU A 304 -13.15 -3.65 0.98
C LEU A 304 -14.59 -3.63 0.45
N ILE A 305 -15.14 -4.80 0.11
CA ILE A 305 -16.54 -4.95 -0.30
C ILE A 305 -17.47 -4.57 0.86
N VAL A 306 -17.17 -5.00 2.08
CA VAL A 306 -17.97 -4.65 3.27
C VAL A 306 -17.92 -3.14 3.56
N SER A 307 -16.75 -2.51 3.43
CA SER A 307 -16.56 -1.09 3.77
C SER A 307 -17.03 -0.13 2.67
N ARG A 308 -16.80 -0.44 1.40
CA ARG A 308 -17.03 0.47 0.25
C ARG A 308 -18.10 -0.02 -0.72
N GLY A 309 -18.51 -1.28 -0.63
CA GLY A 309 -19.45 -1.93 -1.54
C GLY A 309 -18.75 -2.55 -2.77
N GLY A 310 -19.28 -3.67 -3.25
CA GLY A 310 -18.67 -4.44 -4.34
C GLY A 310 -18.49 -3.66 -5.66
N LYS A 311 -19.47 -2.82 -6.02
CA LYS A 311 -19.38 -2.00 -7.24
C LYS A 311 -18.23 -1.00 -7.20
N ALA A 312 -17.96 -0.41 -6.03
CA ALA A 312 -16.87 0.54 -5.88
C ALA A 312 -15.50 -0.15 -6.02
N VAL A 313 -15.38 -1.37 -5.48
CA VAL A 313 -14.17 -2.20 -5.63
C VAL A 313 -13.95 -2.60 -7.09
N GLU A 314 -15.00 -3.06 -7.77
CA GLU A 314 -14.92 -3.42 -9.19
C GLU A 314 -14.49 -2.24 -10.07
N GLN A 315 -15.08 -1.06 -9.87
CA GLN A 315 -14.70 0.16 -10.58
C GLN A 315 -13.25 0.55 -10.31
N ALA A 316 -12.82 0.53 -9.04
CA ALA A 316 -11.45 0.87 -8.65
C ALA A 316 -10.40 -0.07 -9.27
N LEU A 317 -10.76 -1.33 -9.52
CA LEU A 317 -9.94 -2.23 -10.31
C LEU A 317 -10.01 -1.83 -11.80
N GLU A 318 -11.18 -1.85 -12.42
CA GLU A 318 -11.33 -1.63 -13.86
C GLU A 318 -10.65 -0.36 -14.39
N THR A 319 -10.71 0.74 -13.63
CA THR A 319 -10.25 2.06 -14.10
C THR A 319 -8.84 2.44 -13.66
N LYS A 320 -7.98 1.48 -13.26
CA LYS A 320 -6.61 1.81 -12.84
C LYS A 320 -5.81 2.48 -13.95
N LYS A 321 -5.23 3.63 -13.63
CA LYS A 321 -4.40 4.40 -14.57
C LYS A 321 -2.95 3.95 -14.49
N MET A 322 -2.44 3.32 -15.54
CA MET A 322 -1.05 2.90 -15.64
C MET A 322 -0.24 3.99 -16.35
N CYS A 323 0.70 4.60 -15.66
CA CYS A 323 1.43 5.77 -16.15
C CYS A 323 2.93 5.50 -16.25
N ILE A 324 3.60 6.07 -17.24
CA ILE A 324 5.05 6.04 -17.41
C ILE A 324 5.63 7.44 -17.17
N VAL A 325 6.65 7.50 -16.33
CA VAL A 325 7.57 8.65 -16.22
C VAL A 325 8.93 8.20 -16.71
N PHE A 326 9.39 8.77 -17.82
CA PHE A 326 10.75 8.57 -18.30
C PHE A 326 11.73 9.35 -17.41
N ASN A 327 12.75 8.68 -16.91
CA ASN A 327 13.74 9.25 -15.99
C ASN A 327 15.16 9.10 -16.55
N ARG A 328 16.03 10.06 -16.19
CA ARG A 328 17.45 10.10 -16.56
C ARG A 328 17.74 10.14 -18.06
N SER A 329 16.82 10.69 -18.85
CA SER A 329 17.08 10.92 -20.27
C SER A 329 18.16 11.97 -20.47
N GLN A 330 19.18 11.65 -21.26
CA GLN A 330 20.16 12.61 -21.75
C GLN A 330 19.71 13.19 -23.09
N LYS A 331 19.04 12.38 -23.92
CA LYS A 331 18.59 12.75 -25.26
C LYS A 331 17.17 12.24 -25.50
N ILE A 332 16.38 13.03 -26.21
CA ILE A 332 14.99 12.67 -26.53
C ILE A 332 14.88 11.37 -27.34
N ASN A 333 15.92 11.06 -28.13
CA ASN A 333 15.98 9.83 -28.91
C ASN A 333 15.98 8.56 -28.04
N GLU A 334 16.46 8.63 -26.79
CA GLU A 334 16.42 7.50 -25.85
C GLU A 334 14.97 7.17 -25.45
N VAL A 335 14.12 8.19 -25.32
CA VAL A 335 12.68 8.03 -25.05
C VAL A 335 11.99 7.38 -26.25
N ILE A 336 12.30 7.83 -27.46
CA ILE A 336 11.77 7.27 -28.72
C ILE A 336 12.13 5.78 -28.82
N GLN A 337 13.41 5.45 -28.66
CA GLN A 337 13.88 4.05 -28.71
C GLN A 337 13.27 3.18 -27.61
N SER A 338 12.98 3.75 -26.44
CA SER A 338 12.33 3.02 -25.34
C SER A 338 10.85 2.74 -25.62
N LEU A 339 10.16 3.71 -26.25
CA LEU A 339 8.78 3.53 -26.71
C LEU A 339 8.69 2.44 -27.78
N ASP A 340 9.58 2.48 -28.77
CA ASP A 340 9.59 1.49 -29.85
C ASP A 340 9.86 0.08 -29.33
N GLN A 341 10.84 -0.08 -28.42
CA GLN A 341 11.10 -1.35 -27.75
C GLN A 341 9.91 -1.85 -26.93
N LEU A 342 9.20 -0.96 -26.21
CA LEU A 342 8.01 -1.35 -25.45
C LEU A 342 6.88 -1.82 -26.38
N ARG A 343 6.65 -1.12 -27.50
CA ARG A 343 5.63 -1.52 -28.48
C ARG A 343 5.97 -2.86 -29.12
N GLU A 344 7.19 -3.03 -29.60
CA GLU A 344 7.68 -4.28 -30.22
C GLU A 344 7.57 -5.46 -29.23
N TYR A 345 7.96 -5.25 -27.98
CA TYR A 345 7.85 -6.26 -26.94
C TYR A 345 6.40 -6.68 -26.68
N LEU A 346 5.49 -5.72 -26.50
CA LEU A 346 4.08 -6.01 -26.28
C LEU A 346 3.42 -6.64 -27.51
N ASP A 347 3.83 -6.27 -28.72
CA ASP A 347 3.34 -6.84 -29.97
C ASP A 347 3.79 -8.29 -30.12
N THR A 348 5.05 -8.58 -29.81
CA THR A 348 5.60 -9.95 -29.76
C THR A 348 4.82 -10.85 -28.80
N LEU A 349 4.30 -10.30 -27.71
CA LEU A 349 3.47 -11.02 -26.75
C LEU A 349 1.98 -11.08 -27.13
N GLY A 350 1.57 -10.45 -28.24
CA GLY A 350 0.16 -10.31 -28.62
C GLY A 350 -0.67 -9.43 -27.67
N LYS A 351 -0.01 -8.62 -26.84
CA LYS A 351 -0.63 -7.79 -25.78
C LYS A 351 -0.72 -6.32 -26.13
N TYR A 352 -0.10 -5.88 -27.23
CA TYR A 352 -0.06 -4.47 -27.61
C TYR A 352 -1.46 -3.86 -27.74
N GLU A 353 -2.35 -4.46 -28.54
CA GLU A 353 -3.73 -3.96 -28.71
C GLU A 353 -4.51 -3.92 -27.40
N LYS A 354 -4.28 -4.88 -26.50
CA LYS A 354 -4.96 -4.93 -25.18
C LYS A 354 -4.48 -3.80 -24.26
N TYR A 355 -3.20 -3.42 -24.35
CA TYR A 355 -2.55 -2.59 -23.34
C TYR A 355 -2.29 -1.14 -23.77
N ARG A 356 -2.15 -0.88 -25.08
CA ARG A 356 -1.67 0.41 -25.59
C ARG A 356 -2.47 1.63 -25.15
N ASP A 357 -3.78 1.47 -24.97
CA ASP A 357 -4.70 2.55 -24.58
C ASP A 357 -4.80 2.73 -23.05
N ARG A 358 -4.22 1.81 -22.29
CA ARG A 358 -4.21 1.83 -20.82
C ARG A 358 -2.90 2.37 -20.23
N ILE A 359 -1.85 2.43 -21.05
CA ILE A 359 -0.53 2.93 -20.66
C ILE A 359 -0.40 4.40 -21.06
N TYR A 360 -0.43 5.30 -20.09
CA TYR A 360 -0.35 6.75 -20.25
C TYR A 360 1.08 7.27 -20.09
N LEU A 361 1.51 8.22 -20.91
CA LEU A 361 2.85 8.82 -20.84
C LEU A 361 2.75 10.18 -20.14
N VAL A 362 3.18 10.24 -18.89
CA VAL A 362 2.85 11.38 -18.01
C VAL A 362 4.03 12.28 -17.68
N GLY A 363 5.27 11.86 -17.91
CA GLY A 363 6.43 12.66 -17.51
C GLY A 363 7.74 12.30 -18.18
N LEU A 364 8.63 13.29 -18.24
CA LEU A 364 10.02 13.15 -18.65
C LEU A 364 10.90 13.98 -17.71
N ILE A 365 11.84 13.31 -17.05
CA ILE A 365 12.83 13.91 -16.17
C ILE A 365 14.22 13.70 -16.79
N PRO A 366 14.93 14.78 -17.14
CA PRO A 366 16.25 14.67 -17.75
C PRO A 366 17.29 14.25 -16.72
N ASN A 367 18.39 13.68 -17.19
CA ASN A 367 19.59 13.56 -16.38
C ASN A 367 20.11 14.97 -16.03
N ASN A 368 20.17 15.30 -14.74
CA ASN A 368 20.55 16.63 -14.28
C ASN A 368 21.39 16.55 -12.99
N LYS A 369 22.54 17.22 -12.98
CA LYS A 369 23.47 17.27 -11.84
C LYS A 369 22.81 17.80 -10.56
N VAL A 370 21.85 18.71 -10.67
CA VAL A 370 21.12 19.25 -9.51
C VAL A 370 20.46 18.14 -8.71
N ILE A 371 19.89 17.13 -9.37
CA ILE A 371 19.24 15.99 -8.70
C ILE A 371 20.25 15.26 -7.82
N ASN A 372 21.46 14.99 -8.32
CA ASN A 372 22.51 14.33 -7.55
C ASN A 372 22.98 15.21 -6.37
N ILE A 373 23.12 16.51 -6.59
CA ILE A 373 23.53 17.46 -5.54
C ILE A 373 22.49 17.50 -4.42
N THR A 374 21.19 17.57 -4.75
CA THR A 374 20.14 17.66 -3.75
C THR A 374 19.96 16.36 -2.98
N ASN A 375 20.05 15.21 -3.66
CA ASN A 375 20.04 13.90 -3.02
C ASN A 375 21.19 13.75 -2.02
N ASN A 376 22.41 14.13 -2.40
CA ASN A 376 23.58 14.06 -1.50
C ASN A 376 23.50 15.05 -0.32
N ARG A 377 22.66 16.09 -0.42
CA ARG A 377 22.47 17.10 0.62
C ARG A 377 21.24 16.83 1.48
N GLY A 378 20.56 15.69 1.30
CA GLY A 378 19.33 15.40 2.02
C GLY A 378 18.24 16.44 1.74
N SER A 379 17.95 16.70 0.47
CA SER A 379 16.90 17.66 0.10
C SER A 379 16.28 17.37 -1.26
N LEU A 380 15.12 17.97 -1.51
CA LEU A 380 14.45 17.90 -2.81
C LEU A 380 14.98 18.94 -3.81
N PHE A 381 14.85 18.67 -5.12
CA PHE A 381 15.23 19.61 -6.18
C PHE A 381 14.06 20.52 -6.59
N TYR A 382 12.83 20.13 -6.25
CA TYR A 382 11.64 20.93 -6.47
C TYR A 382 11.77 22.28 -5.74
N GLY A 383 11.47 23.39 -6.42
CA GLY A 383 11.74 24.74 -5.92
C GLY A 383 13.21 25.20 -6.03
N LYS A 384 14.19 24.29 -6.19
CA LYS A 384 15.62 24.64 -6.33
C LYS A 384 16.09 24.79 -7.78
N ASP A 385 15.53 23.99 -8.68
CA ASP A 385 15.73 24.16 -10.14
C ASP A 385 14.40 24.41 -10.83
N LYS A 386 14.30 25.56 -11.51
CA LYS A 386 13.06 25.99 -12.17
C LYS A 386 12.60 25.03 -13.28
N LYS A 387 13.53 24.51 -14.09
CA LYS A 387 13.21 23.61 -15.21
C LYS A 387 12.73 22.25 -14.70
N LEU A 388 13.42 21.67 -13.72
CA LEU A 388 13.03 20.43 -13.07
C LEU A 388 11.70 20.59 -12.32
N SER A 389 11.50 21.71 -11.64
CA SER A 389 10.22 22.01 -10.97
C SER A 389 9.05 22.02 -11.95
N TYR A 390 9.20 22.64 -13.12
CA TYR A 390 8.14 22.60 -14.15
C TYR A 390 7.84 21.19 -14.66
N ARG A 391 8.86 20.33 -14.78
CA ARG A 391 8.65 18.92 -15.17
C ARG A 391 7.84 18.17 -14.12
N ILE A 392 8.13 18.40 -12.83
CA ILE A 392 7.37 17.77 -11.75
C ILE A 392 5.97 18.39 -11.62
N ASP A 393 5.79 19.70 -11.79
CA ASP A 393 4.47 20.35 -11.83
C ASP A 393 3.58 19.73 -12.92
N SER A 394 4.17 19.41 -14.07
CA SER A 394 3.47 18.70 -15.15
C SER A 394 3.00 17.31 -14.73
N ILE A 395 3.85 16.54 -14.05
CA ILE A 395 3.51 15.20 -13.56
C ILE A 395 2.41 15.30 -12.49
N ALA A 396 2.58 16.19 -11.50
CA ALA A 396 1.59 16.44 -10.45
C ALA A 396 0.23 16.82 -11.02
N LYS A 397 0.18 17.70 -12.03
CA LYS A 397 -1.08 18.02 -12.72
C LYS A 397 -1.72 16.80 -13.38
N ASN A 398 -0.95 15.94 -14.04
CA ASN A 398 -1.46 14.72 -14.68
C ASN A 398 -2.00 13.70 -13.67
N ILE A 399 -1.55 13.77 -12.41
CA ILE A 399 -2.04 12.96 -11.29
C ILE A 399 -3.35 13.55 -10.74
N ILE A 400 -3.39 14.87 -10.52
CA ILE A 400 -4.50 15.53 -9.82
C ILE A 400 -5.72 15.77 -10.73
N ASP A 401 -5.49 16.14 -12.00
CA ASP A 401 -6.56 16.56 -12.91
C ASP A 401 -7.01 15.41 -13.82
N PRO A 402 -8.23 14.86 -13.60
CA PRO A 402 -8.75 13.77 -14.42
C PRO A 402 -9.08 14.20 -15.85
N ASN A 403 -9.19 15.51 -16.13
CA ASN A 403 -9.55 16.03 -17.47
C ASN A 403 -8.34 16.20 -18.40
N ILE A 404 -7.12 15.92 -17.92
CA ILE A 404 -5.94 16.02 -18.77
C ILE A 404 -5.87 14.83 -19.71
N ASN A 405 -5.98 15.11 -21.00
CA ASN A 405 -5.67 14.16 -22.07
C ASN A 405 -4.16 13.93 -22.15
N CYS A 406 -3.68 12.95 -21.38
CA CYS A 406 -2.34 12.38 -21.53
C CYS A 406 -2.31 11.48 -22.77
N PRO A 407 -1.24 11.53 -23.59
CA PRO A 407 -1.09 10.56 -24.65
C PRO A 407 -0.92 9.16 -24.07
N THR A 408 -1.42 8.17 -24.80
CA THR A 408 -1.26 6.75 -24.50
C THR A 408 -0.16 6.14 -25.37
N LEU A 409 0.23 4.90 -25.11
CA LEU A 409 1.23 4.18 -25.91
C LEU A 409 0.78 4.02 -27.38
N ALA A 410 -0.53 4.08 -27.65
CA ALA A 410 -1.11 4.05 -28.99
C ALA A 410 -0.77 5.29 -29.83
N ASN A 411 -0.52 6.44 -29.20
CA ASN A 411 -0.15 7.67 -29.89
C ASN A 411 1.23 7.55 -30.56
N SER A 412 1.47 8.37 -31.59
CA SER A 412 2.77 8.39 -32.27
C SER A 412 3.89 8.94 -31.37
N ASN A 413 5.14 8.55 -31.62
CA ASN A 413 6.29 9.10 -30.91
C ASN A 413 6.33 10.63 -30.98
N LYS A 414 5.99 11.21 -32.12
CA LYS A 414 5.96 12.67 -32.30
C LYS A 414 4.96 13.34 -31.37
N GLU A 415 3.76 12.78 -31.21
CA GLU A 415 2.73 13.30 -30.31
C GLU A 415 3.16 13.17 -28.84
N ILE A 416 3.66 12.01 -28.45
CA ILE A 416 4.14 11.75 -27.09
C ILE A 416 5.28 12.72 -26.73
N ILE A 417 6.31 12.83 -27.58
CA ILE A 417 7.43 13.75 -27.36
C ILE A 417 6.94 15.20 -27.30
N SER A 418 6.06 15.62 -28.22
CA SER A 418 5.50 16.98 -28.20
C SER A 418 4.77 17.28 -26.90
N PHE A 419 4.00 16.33 -26.35
CA PHE A 419 3.34 16.47 -25.06
C PHE A 419 4.34 16.59 -23.90
N LEU A 420 5.31 15.68 -23.85
CA LEU A 420 6.33 15.64 -22.80
C LEU A 420 7.18 16.92 -22.79
N GLU A 421 7.48 17.51 -23.96
CA GLU A 421 8.24 18.75 -24.10
C GLU A 421 7.41 20.03 -23.93
N LYS A 422 6.17 20.11 -24.48
CA LYS A 422 5.31 21.32 -24.41
C LYS A 422 5.02 21.77 -22.98
N LYS A 423 4.92 20.83 -22.03
CA LYS A 423 4.69 21.17 -20.62
C LYS A 423 5.94 21.71 -19.91
N SER A 424 7.11 21.73 -20.57
CA SER A 424 8.33 22.38 -20.07
C SER A 424 8.50 23.84 -20.53
N THR A 425 7.83 24.25 -21.61
CA THR A 425 7.94 25.58 -22.21
C THR A 425 6.87 26.57 -21.75
N LEU A 426 5.87 26.13 -20.98
CA LEU A 426 4.80 26.96 -20.41
C LEU A 426 5.24 27.89 -19.26
N GLY A 427 6.54 28.16 -19.16
CA GLY A 427 7.10 29.15 -18.25
C GLY A 427 7.11 30.58 -18.80
N PHE A 428 6.20 31.03 -19.68
CA PHE A 428 6.14 32.44 -20.14
C PHE A 428 4.81 32.86 -20.82
N ARG A 429 3.64 32.52 -20.28
CA ARG A 429 2.42 33.32 -20.54
C ARG A 429 1.67 33.59 -19.24
N LYS A 430 2.04 34.69 -18.59
CA LYS A 430 1.09 35.46 -17.78
C LYS A 430 -0.04 35.89 -18.72
N THR A 431 -1.21 35.29 -18.59
CA THR A 431 -2.45 35.88 -19.09
C THR A 431 -2.80 37.04 -18.17
N TYR A 432 -2.20 38.21 -18.42
CA TYR A 432 -2.68 39.50 -17.96
C TYR A 432 -2.53 40.51 -19.11
N SER A 433 -3.36 40.35 -20.15
CA SER A 433 -3.77 41.49 -20.96
C SER A 433 -4.94 42.16 -20.23
N ARG A 434 -4.66 42.87 -19.14
CA ARG A 434 -5.56 43.92 -18.65
C ARG A 434 -5.19 45.21 -19.35
N ILE A 435 -5.97 45.47 -20.39
CA ILE A 435 -6.33 46.75 -21.01
C ILE A 435 -5.69 47.96 -20.32
N ALA A 436 -4.72 48.55 -21.00
CA ALA A 436 -4.44 49.97 -20.88
C ALA A 436 -5.37 50.71 -21.86
N SER A 437 -6.33 51.46 -21.32
CA SER A 437 -7.04 52.56 -21.99
C SER A 437 -7.37 53.56 -20.87
N SER A 438 -6.45 54.48 -20.59
CA SER A 438 -6.40 55.83 -21.16
C SER A 438 -7.40 56.78 -20.50
N LEU A 439 -6.82 57.81 -19.87
CA LEU A 439 -7.41 59.08 -19.49
C LEU A 439 -8.35 59.63 -20.58
N SER A 440 -9.54 60.00 -20.15
CA SER A 440 -10.26 61.23 -20.51
C SER A 440 -11.38 61.45 -19.50
#